data_AF-A0A0M2CR19-F1
#
_entry.id   AF-A0A0M2CR19-F1
#
_cell.length_a   1.000
_cell.length_b   1.000
_cell.length_c   1.000
_cell.angle_alpha   90.00
_cell.angle_beta   90.00
_cell.angle_gamma   90.00
#
_symmetry.space_group_name_H-M   'P 1'
#
loop_
_entity.id
_entity.type
_entity.pdbx_description
1 polymer ?
#
loop_
_entity_poly.entity_id
_entity_poly.type
_entity_poly.pdbx_seq_one_letter_code
_entity_poly.pdbx_strand_id
1 'polypeptide(L)'
;MAKLTDPQQAEEAAQRLLNDRMDYVRRAIATRGALDEAREALKEAEKNDAQAFQAAVNNGGWTEDELRKIGLSTPGKVQRVQRRRKATQPTPDTQASSTQNGGGTESEQ
;
A
#
# COMPACT_ATOMS: atom_id res chain seq x y z
N MET A 1 4.82 39.72 23.93
CA MET A 1 5.67 38.71 24.61
C MET A 1 4.96 37.38 24.51
N ALA A 2 5.51 36.43 23.75
CA ALA A 2 4.96 35.08 23.67
C ALA A 2 5.05 34.44 25.06
N LYS A 3 3.91 33.98 25.60
CA LYS A 3 3.88 33.24 26.87
C LYS A 3 4.74 31.99 26.65
N LEU A 4 5.79 31.84 27.46
CA LEU A 4 6.48 30.57 27.61
C LEU A 4 5.41 29.60 28.11
N THR A 5 4.90 28.73 27.23
CA THR A 5 3.91 27.72 27.63
C THR A 5 4.51 26.95 28.79
N ASP A 6 3.73 26.77 29.86
CA ASP A 6 4.11 25.92 30.99
C ASP A 6 4.64 24.59 30.42
N PRO A 7 5.88 24.17 30.76
CA PRO A 7 6.49 22.97 30.20
C PRO A 7 5.55 21.75 30.28
N GLN A 8 4.78 21.63 31.36
CA GLN A 8 3.81 20.56 31.53
C GLN A 8 2.68 20.61 30.48
N GLN A 9 2.17 21.81 30.19
CA GLN A 9 1.14 21.99 29.17
C GLN A 9 1.67 21.73 27.75
N ALA A 10 2.92 22.11 27.48
CA ALA A 10 3.57 21.83 26.20
C ALA A 10 3.76 20.32 26.00
N GLU A 11 4.15 19.59 27.05
CA GLU A 11 4.28 18.13 27.02
C GLU A 11 2.93 17.45 26.79
N GLU A 12 1.88 17.84 27.52
CA GLU A 12 0.53 17.30 27.32
C GLU A 12 0.02 17.53 25.89
N ALA A 13 0.25 18.72 25.34
CA ALA A 13 -0.14 19.04 23.97
C ALA A 13 0.63 18.18 22.95
N ALA A 14 1.93 17.99 23.16
CA ALA A 14 2.76 17.12 22.32
C ALA A 14 2.30 15.65 22.39
N GLN A 15 1.98 15.16 23.58
CA GLN A 15 1.50 13.80 23.78
C GLN A 15 0.14 13.56 23.12
N ARG A 16 -0.79 14.51 23.22
CA ARG A 16 -2.09 14.45 22.52
C ARG A 16 -1.88 14.37 21.01
N LEU A 17 -1.04 15.24 20.45
CA LEU A 17 -0.73 15.23 19.03
C LEU A 17 -0.09 13.91 18.58
N LEU A 18 0.79 13.33 19.40
CA LEU A 18 1.39 12.03 19.12
C LEU A 18 0.34 10.91 19.12
N ASN A 19 -0.55 10.90 20.11
CA ASN A 19 -1.63 9.92 20.20
C ASN A 19 -2.55 9.99 18.98
N ASP A 20 -2.96 11.19 18.58
CA ASP A 20 -3.80 11.39 17.39
C ASP A 20 -3.12 10.83 16.13
N ARG A 21 -1.82 11.08 15.97
CA ARG A 21 -1.03 10.53 14.85
C ARG A 21 -0.96 9.01 14.91
N MET A 22 -0.77 8.44 16.09
CA MET A 22 -0.74 6.99 16.29
C MET A 22 -2.10 6.34 15.96
N ASP A 23 -3.21 7.03 16.22
CA ASP A 23 -4.54 6.53 15.87
C ASP A 23 -4.75 6.42 14.35
N TYR A 24 -4.21 7.35 13.56
CA TYR A 24 -4.20 7.21 12.09
C TYR A 24 -3.40 5.99 11.64
N VAL A 25 -2.24 5.72 12.27
CA VAL A 25 -1.43 4.54 11.95
C VAL A 25 -2.16 3.25 12.32
N ARG A 26 -2.77 3.19 13.51
CA ARG A 26 -3.58 2.04 13.94
C ARG A 26 -4.74 1.79 12.97
N ARG A 27 -5.45 2.84 12.57
CA ARG A 27 -6.52 2.75 11.57
C ARG A 27 -6.00 2.24 10.23
N ALA A 28 -4.86 2.75 9.75
CA ALA A 28 -4.27 2.29 8.50
C ALA A 28 -3.92 0.79 8.55
N ILE A 29 -3.32 0.31 9.64
CA ILE A 29 -3.00 -1.11 9.83
C ILE A 29 -4.28 -1.95 9.88
N ALA A 30 -5.31 -1.52 10.61
CA ALA A 30 -6.59 -2.22 10.65
C ALA A 30 -7.25 -2.30 9.27
N THR A 31 -7.27 -1.20 8.51
CA THR A 31 -7.79 -1.20 7.14
C THR A 31 -6.97 -2.09 6.21
N ARG A 32 -5.67 -2.24 6.47
CA ARG A 32 -4.83 -3.14 5.68
C ARG A 32 -5.17 -4.60 5.92
N GLY A 33 -5.38 -4.99 7.18
CA GLY A 33 -5.85 -6.33 7.54
C GLY A 33 -7.18 -6.66 6.89
N ALA A 34 -8.18 -5.78 7.02
CA ALA A 34 -9.49 -5.96 6.40
C ALA A 34 -9.44 -6.07 4.87
N LEU A 35 -8.52 -5.35 4.23
CA LEU A 35 -8.33 -5.42 2.78
C LEU A 35 -7.68 -6.75 2.35
N ASP A 36 -6.76 -7.29 3.13
CA ASP A 36 -6.16 -8.59 2.82
C ASP A 36 -7.16 -9.73 3.07
N GLU A 37 -7.97 -9.67 4.13
CA GLU A 37 -9.09 -10.58 4.37
C GLU A 37 -10.13 -10.54 3.23
N ALA A 38 -10.52 -9.34 2.78
CA ALA A 38 -11.44 -9.19 1.65
C ALA A 38 -10.88 -9.77 0.34
N ARG A 39 -9.56 -9.74 0.13
CA ARG A 39 -8.92 -10.38 -1.03
C ARG A 39 -8.96 -11.90 -0.94
N GLU A 40 -8.79 -12.46 0.25
CA GLU A 40 -8.91 -13.90 0.46
C GLU A 40 -10.35 -14.36 0.23
N ALA A 41 -11.33 -13.63 0.78
CA ALA A 41 -12.74 -13.90 0.55
C ALA A 41 -13.11 -13.80 -0.94
N LEU A 42 -12.56 -12.81 -1.67
CA LEU A 42 -12.76 -12.68 -3.12
C LEU A 42 -12.18 -13.89 -3.87
N LYS A 43 -10.96 -14.32 -3.53
CA LYS A 43 -10.33 -15.49 -4.16
C LYS A 43 -11.12 -16.77 -3.92
N GLU A 44 -11.65 -16.97 -2.71
CA GLU A 44 -12.53 -18.08 -2.36
C GLU A 44 -13.83 -18.03 -3.19
N ALA A 45 -14.46 -16.86 -3.28
CA ALA A 45 -15.67 -16.65 -4.06
C ALA A 45 -15.45 -16.92 -5.56
N GLU A 46 -14.35 -16.42 -6.14
CA GLU A 46 -13.98 -16.69 -7.54
C GLU A 46 -13.78 -18.18 -7.80
N LYS A 47 -13.14 -18.90 -6.86
CA LYS A 47 -12.95 -20.35 -6.96
C LYS A 47 -14.29 -21.08 -6.92
N ASN A 48 -15.17 -20.71 -5.98
CA ASN A 48 -16.47 -21.33 -5.83
C ASN A 48 -17.38 -21.06 -7.03
N ASP A 49 -17.35 -19.84 -7.58
CA ASP A 49 -18.04 -19.49 -8.83
C ASP A 49 -17.57 -20.37 -10.00
N ALA A 50 -16.25 -20.48 -10.19
CA ALA A 50 -15.69 -21.35 -11.22
C ALA A 50 -16.07 -22.82 -11.03
N GLN A 51 -16.05 -23.32 -9.79
CA GLN A 51 -16.47 -24.69 -9.49
C GLN A 51 -17.96 -24.92 -9.76
N ALA A 52 -18.82 -23.97 -9.40
CA ALA A 52 -20.26 -24.06 -9.63
C ALA A 52 -20.58 -24.05 -11.13
N PHE A 53 -19.94 -23.16 -11.89
CA PHE A 53 -20.07 -23.13 -13.35
C PHE A 53 -19.64 -24.46 -13.98
N GLN A 54 -18.48 -24.98 -13.59
CA GLN A 54 -17.98 -26.26 -14.09
C GLN A 54 -18.84 -27.45 -13.66
N ALA A 55 -19.42 -27.44 -12.46
CA ALA A 55 -20.34 -28.46 -12.01
C ALA A 55 -21.65 -28.44 -12.84
N ALA A 56 -22.16 -27.25 -13.18
CA ALA A 56 -23.32 -27.11 -14.04
C ALA A 56 -23.07 -27.71 -15.43
N VAL A 57 -21.88 -27.44 -16.01
CA VAL A 57 -21.50 -27.98 -17.32
C VAL A 57 -21.27 -29.49 -17.28
N ASN A 58 -20.43 -29.96 -16.36
CA ASN A 58 -19.96 -31.35 -16.36
C ASN A 58 -21.00 -32.34 -15.79
N ASN A 59 -21.74 -31.92 -14.76
CA ASN A 59 -22.65 -32.81 -14.02
C ASN A 59 -24.12 -32.39 -14.18
N GLY A 60 -24.38 -31.11 -14.42
CA GLY A 60 -25.73 -30.57 -14.57
C GLY A 60 -26.32 -30.71 -15.97
N GLY A 61 -25.53 -31.19 -16.95
CA GLY A 61 -25.97 -31.37 -18.33
C GLY A 61 -26.18 -30.06 -19.10
N TRP A 62 -25.68 -28.93 -18.58
CA TRP A 62 -25.77 -27.63 -19.25
C TRP A 62 -24.63 -27.47 -20.26
N THR A 63 -24.91 -26.85 -21.40
CA THR A 63 -23.85 -26.36 -22.28
C THR A 63 -23.44 -24.93 -21.94
N GLU A 64 -22.20 -24.55 -22.25
CA GLU A 64 -21.72 -23.18 -22.01
C GLU A 64 -22.57 -22.12 -22.72
N ASP A 65 -23.11 -22.44 -23.89
CA ASP A 65 -23.96 -21.53 -24.67
C ASP A 65 -25.34 -21.34 -24.04
N GLU A 66 -25.91 -22.39 -23.43
CA GLU A 66 -27.16 -22.30 -22.66
C GLU A 66 -26.97 -21.47 -21.39
N LEU A 67 -25.87 -21.69 -20.67
CA LEU A 67 -25.50 -20.89 -19.50
C LEU A 67 -25.33 -19.41 -19.88
N ARG A 68 -24.65 -19.12 -21.00
CA ARG A 68 -24.51 -17.75 -21.51
C ARG A 68 -25.84 -17.13 -21.89
N LYS A 69 -26.77 -17.92 -22.46
CA LYS A 69 -28.09 -17.46 -22.88
C LYS A 69 -29.01 -17.11 -21.71
N ILE A 70 -28.83 -17.74 -20.55
CA ILE A 70 -29.52 -17.38 -19.31
C ILE A 70 -28.78 -16.30 -18.49
N GLY A 71 -27.69 -15.75 -19.04
CA GLY A 71 -26.92 -14.65 -18.44
C GLY A 71 -25.80 -15.09 -17.50
N LEU A 72 -25.56 -16.40 -17.35
CA LEU A 72 -24.43 -16.93 -16.59
C LEU A 72 -23.19 -16.97 -17.51
N SER A 73 -22.39 -15.91 -17.46
CA SER A 73 -21.15 -15.85 -18.23
C SER A 73 -20.07 -16.72 -17.60
N THR A 74 -19.14 -17.22 -18.42
CA THR A 74 -17.96 -17.91 -17.93
C THR A 74 -17.21 -17.01 -16.92
N PRO A 75 -16.81 -17.55 -15.75
CA PRO A 75 -16.09 -16.78 -14.73
C PRO A 75 -14.95 -16.00 -15.38
N GLY A 76 -15.00 -14.67 -15.26
CA GLY A 76 -14.02 -13.80 -15.88
C GLY A 76 -12.63 -14.20 -15.40
N LYS A 77 -11.75 -14.59 -16.34
CA LYS A 77 -10.34 -14.87 -16.03
C LYS A 77 -9.79 -13.67 -15.28
N VAL A 78 -9.51 -13.87 -13.99
CA VAL A 78 -9.02 -12.86 -13.05
C VAL A 78 -8.02 -11.97 -13.79
N GLN A 79 -8.41 -10.72 -14.06
CA GLN A 79 -7.57 -9.79 -14.78
C GLN A 79 -6.41 -9.47 -13.83
N ARG A 80 -5.34 -10.23 -13.92
CA ARG A 80 -4.14 -10.08 -13.10
C ARG A 80 -3.59 -8.71 -13.41
N VAL A 81 -3.96 -7.72 -12.60
CA VAL A 81 -3.47 -6.35 -12.70
C VAL A 81 -1.96 -6.43 -12.62
N GLN A 82 -1.30 -6.37 -13.79
CA GLN A 82 0.15 -6.30 -13.88
C GLN A 82 0.55 -4.98 -13.23
N ARG A 83 1.00 -5.09 -11.98
CA ARG A 83 1.52 -3.96 -11.22
C ARG A 83 2.82 -3.53 -11.88
N ARG A 84 2.72 -2.61 -12.84
CA ARG A 84 3.85 -2.00 -13.55
C ARG A 84 4.72 -1.30 -12.51
N ARG A 85 5.82 -1.94 -12.11
CA ARG A 85 6.84 -1.32 -11.25
C ARG A 85 7.42 -0.16 -12.06
N LYS A 86 7.12 1.07 -11.64
CA LYS A 86 7.76 2.26 -12.19
C LYS A 86 9.22 2.20 -11.73
N ALA A 87 10.13 1.97 -12.67
CA ALA A 87 11.57 1.99 -12.41
C ALA A 87 11.94 3.41 -11.97
N THR A 88 12.38 3.55 -10.72
CA THR A 88 13.04 4.76 -10.24
C THR A 88 14.39 4.84 -10.93
N GLN A 89 14.55 5.84 -11.81
CA GLN A 89 15.84 6.18 -12.41
C GLN A 89 16.80 6.64 -11.30
N PRO A 90 18.07 6.20 -11.29
CA PRO A 90 19.07 6.74 -10.39
C PRO A 90 19.42 8.17 -10.82
N THR A 91 19.32 9.12 -9.89
CA THR A 91 19.79 10.50 -10.07
C THR A 91 21.33 10.49 -10.18
N PRO A 92 21.92 11.15 -11.20
CA PRO A 92 23.37 11.27 -11.28
C PRO A 92 23.85 12.26 -10.22
N ASP A 93 24.79 11.78 -9.41
CA ASP A 93 25.58 12.55 -8.46
C ASP A 93 26.28 13.70 -9.22
N THR A 94 25.89 14.94 -8.91
CA THR A 94 26.55 16.13 -9.45
C THR A 94 27.42 16.71 -8.35
N GLN A 95 28.73 16.55 -8.56
CA GLN A 95 29.81 17.10 -7.74
C GLN A 95 29.83 18.63 -7.70
N ALA A 96 30.52 19.11 -6.65
CA ALA A 96 31.15 20.43 -6.48
C ALA A 96 30.20 21.58 -6.08
N SER A 97 30.52 22.47 -5.15
CA SER A 97 31.70 22.74 -4.32
C SER A 97 31.26 23.89 -3.38
N SER A 98 31.65 23.98 -2.11
CA SER A 98 32.73 24.84 -1.61
C SER A 98 32.31 25.32 -0.21
N THR A 99 33.24 25.42 0.75
CA THR A 99 33.49 26.61 1.59
C THR A 99 34.18 26.24 2.91
N GLN A 100 35.42 26.72 3.05
CA GLN A 100 36.15 27.24 4.25
C GLN A 100 36.09 26.45 5.58
N ASN A 101 37.13 26.33 6.39
CA ASN A 101 38.28 27.19 6.62
C ASN A 101 39.27 26.48 7.55
N GLY A 102 40.56 26.83 7.45
CA GLY A 102 41.44 26.94 8.62
C GLY A 102 42.51 25.86 8.81
N GLY A 103 43.79 26.25 8.65
CA GLY A 103 44.86 25.67 9.46
C GLY A 103 46.25 25.63 8.83
N GLY A 104 47.01 26.73 8.99
CA GLY A 104 48.44 26.65 9.31
C GLY A 104 49.41 26.38 8.17
N THR A 105 49.84 27.45 7.50
CA THR A 105 51.14 27.51 6.85
C THR A 105 52.24 27.56 7.91
N GLU A 106 53.14 26.57 7.95
CA GLU A 106 54.48 26.76 8.50
C GLU A 106 55.49 26.06 7.58
N SER A 107 56.15 26.88 6.78
CA SER A 107 57.45 26.60 6.18
C SER A 107 58.51 26.85 7.24
N GLU A 108 59.59 26.07 7.29
CA GLU A 108 60.96 26.53 7.01
C GLU A 108 62.00 25.43 7.34
N GLN A 109 62.84 25.15 6.33
CA GLN A 109 64.25 24.67 6.32
C GLN A 109 64.73 23.48 7.17
#